data_AF-A0A916CK61-F1
#
_entry.id   AF-A0A916CK61-F1
#
_cell.length_a   1.000
_cell.length_b   1.000
_cell.length_c   1.000
_cell.angle_alpha   90.00
_cell.angle_beta   90.00
_cell.angle_gamma   90.00
#
_symmetry.space_group_name_H-M   'P 1'
#
loop_
_entity.id
_entity.type
_entity.pdbx_description
1 polymer ?
#
loop_
_entity_poly.entity_id
_entity_poly.type
_entity_poly.pdbx_seq_one_letter_code
_entity_poly.pdbx_strand_id
1 'polypeptide(L)'
;MDIQTLLGRVRAHESDRGIAQALKISRTTVKKYRTWFEQEGFVTRDPLPSLSEMHQRLRAVFGDTHPPQNQSSIASYREDIQRWLEQGLRPRIIFQKLNARPGFTASESAVYRLCQKIKASAPPEVFVRLETLPGEVAQVDFGEVRALIDPATQTLRRTWVFTTPALALPQVPVWCWHGADINLSSSCLTKL
;
A
#
# COMPACT_ATOMS: atom_id res chain seq x y z
N MET A 1 6.11 -5.55 -26.58
CA MET A 1 6.74 -6.41 -27.61
C MET A 1 6.98 -5.52 -28.81
N ASP A 2 8.21 -5.48 -29.34
CA ASP A 2 8.51 -4.71 -30.54
C ASP A 2 8.08 -5.48 -31.80
N ILE A 3 7.10 -4.94 -32.50
CA ILE A 3 6.46 -5.59 -33.64
C ILE A 3 7.22 -5.40 -34.94
N GLN A 4 7.96 -4.31 -35.08
CA GLN A 4 8.77 -4.05 -36.27
C GLN A 4 9.96 -5.00 -36.32
N THR A 5 10.62 -5.20 -35.17
CA THR A 5 11.70 -6.18 -35.06
C THR A 5 11.21 -7.60 -35.39
N LEU A 6 9.99 -7.97 -34.96
CA LEU A 6 9.39 -9.27 -35.29
C LEU A 6 9.11 -9.39 -36.80
N LEU A 7 8.52 -8.36 -37.42
CA LEU A 7 8.26 -8.35 -38.87
C LEU A 7 9.54 -8.41 -39.69
N GLY A 8 10.58 -7.68 -39.30
CA GLY A 8 11.88 -7.69 -39.98
C GLY A 8 12.49 -9.10 -40.03
N ARG A 9 12.44 -9.83 -38.93
CA ARG A 9 12.91 -11.24 -38.89
C ARG A 9 12.04 -12.20 -39.70
N VAL A 10 10.74 -11.95 -39.77
CA VAL A 10 9.83 -12.73 -40.63
C VAL A 10 10.14 -12.48 -42.11
N ARG A 11 10.38 -11.23 -42.53
CA ARG A 11 10.82 -10.90 -43.90
C ARG A 11 12.19 -11.49 -44.23
N ALA A 12 13.08 -11.63 -43.25
CA ALA A 12 14.35 -12.35 -43.38
C ALA A 12 14.20 -13.88 -43.47
N HIS A 13 12.97 -14.41 -43.52
CA HIS A 13 12.67 -15.84 -43.59
C HIS A 13 13.29 -16.68 -42.44
N GLU A 14 13.53 -16.07 -41.28
CA GLU A 14 14.00 -16.80 -40.10
C GLU A 14 12.95 -17.82 -39.62
N SER A 15 13.39 -18.93 -39.04
CA SER A 15 12.49 -19.91 -38.45
C SER A 15 11.81 -19.37 -37.18
N ASP A 16 10.56 -19.79 -36.91
CA ASP A 16 9.84 -19.38 -35.70
C ASP A 16 10.59 -19.70 -34.40
N ARG A 17 11.38 -20.78 -34.40
CA ARG A 17 12.23 -21.14 -33.25
C ARG A 17 13.36 -20.14 -33.05
N GLY A 18 14.01 -19.71 -34.14
CA GLY A 18 15.07 -18.69 -34.10
C GLY A 18 14.54 -17.34 -33.59
N ILE A 19 13.40 -16.90 -34.13
CA ILE A 19 12.74 -15.65 -33.71
C ILE A 19 12.34 -15.71 -32.23
N ALA A 20 11.74 -16.82 -31.79
CA ALA A 20 11.34 -17.01 -30.39
C ALA A 20 12.52 -16.93 -29.41
N GLN A 21 13.66 -17.54 -29.76
CA GLN A 21 14.88 -17.48 -28.95
C GLN A 21 15.48 -16.07 -28.92
N ALA A 22 15.56 -15.41 -30.07
CA ALA A 22 16.15 -14.07 -30.19
C ALA A 22 15.33 -13.01 -29.44
N LEU A 23 14.00 -13.06 -29.54
CA LEU A 23 13.09 -12.09 -28.92
C LEU A 23 12.63 -12.49 -27.50
N LYS A 24 13.03 -13.66 -27.00
CA LYS A 24 12.59 -14.23 -25.72
C LYS A 24 11.07 -14.25 -25.57
N ILE A 25 10.35 -14.63 -26.63
CA ILE A 25 8.89 -14.75 -26.66
C ILE A 25 8.46 -16.18 -26.97
N SER A 26 7.21 -16.54 -26.66
CA SER A 26 6.72 -17.89 -26.91
C SER A 26 6.64 -18.18 -28.42
N ARG A 27 6.96 -19.42 -28.82
CA ARG A 27 6.84 -19.88 -30.21
C ARG A 27 5.41 -19.75 -30.74
N THR A 28 4.41 -19.95 -29.87
CA THR A 28 2.99 -19.78 -30.20
C THR A 28 2.65 -18.33 -30.52
N THR A 29 3.25 -17.38 -29.78
CA THR A 29 3.14 -15.94 -30.08
C THR A 29 3.75 -15.65 -31.43
N VAL A 30 4.98 -16.11 -31.71
CA VAL A 30 5.62 -15.89 -33.03
C VAL A 30 4.75 -16.40 -34.17
N LYS A 31 4.24 -17.64 -34.06
CA LYS A 31 3.36 -18.24 -35.07
C LYS A 31 2.09 -17.41 -35.28
N LYS A 32 1.44 -16.99 -34.19
CA LYS A 32 0.24 -16.13 -34.23
C LYS A 32 0.50 -14.82 -35.00
N TYR A 33 1.63 -14.15 -34.73
CA TYR A 33 1.97 -12.90 -35.39
C TYR A 33 2.42 -13.08 -36.84
N ARG A 34 3.12 -14.18 -37.17
CA ARG A 34 3.46 -14.52 -38.56
C ARG A 34 2.21 -14.68 -39.41
N THR A 35 1.23 -15.47 -38.95
CA THR A 35 -0.04 -15.66 -39.67
C THR A 35 -0.77 -14.34 -39.87
N TRP A 36 -0.74 -13.44 -38.89
CA TRP A 36 -1.32 -12.10 -39.04
C TRP A 36 -0.58 -11.22 -40.04
N PHE A 37 0.75 -11.22 -40.03
CA PHE A 37 1.54 -10.50 -41.03
C PHE A 37 1.29 -10.99 -42.46
N GLU A 38 1.10 -12.30 -42.64
CA GLU A 38 0.74 -12.90 -43.93
C GLU A 38 -0.66 -12.46 -44.37
N GLN A 39 -1.64 -12.43 -43.46
CA GLN A 39 -3.01 -12.00 -43.73
C GLN A 39 -3.12 -10.51 -44.11
N GLU A 40 -2.40 -9.63 -43.43
CA GLU A 40 -2.36 -8.20 -43.74
C GLU A 40 -1.43 -7.87 -44.93
N GLY A 41 -0.69 -8.86 -45.45
CA GLY A 41 0.26 -8.70 -46.55
C GLY A 41 1.54 -7.96 -46.18
N PHE A 42 1.83 -7.76 -44.88
CA PHE A 42 2.99 -6.99 -44.42
C PHE A 42 4.34 -7.66 -44.72
N VAL A 43 4.36 -8.96 -45.00
CA VAL A 43 5.59 -9.69 -45.37
C VAL A 43 6.12 -9.26 -46.73
N THR A 44 5.23 -8.98 -47.68
CA THR A 44 5.58 -8.71 -49.10
C THR A 44 5.38 -7.25 -49.48
N ARG A 45 4.64 -6.47 -48.68
CA ARG A 45 4.34 -5.06 -48.95
C ARG A 45 5.59 -4.18 -48.88
N ASP A 46 5.76 -3.34 -49.90
CA ASP A 46 6.67 -2.19 -49.90
C ASP A 46 5.92 -0.91 -50.33
N PRO A 47 6.15 0.24 -49.67
CA PRO A 47 7.03 0.45 -48.51
C PRO A 47 6.52 -0.20 -47.22
N LEU A 48 7.44 -0.47 -46.28
CA LEU A 48 7.11 -0.97 -44.95
C LEU A 48 6.12 0.00 -44.26
N PRO A 49 4.99 -0.49 -43.71
CA PRO A 49 4.04 0.38 -43.02
C PRO A 49 4.69 1.10 -41.85
N SER A 50 4.18 2.29 -41.54
CA SER A 50 4.66 3.05 -40.38
C SER A 50 4.33 2.32 -39.07
N LEU A 51 5.12 2.57 -38.02
CA LEU A 51 4.93 1.96 -36.69
C LEU A 51 3.51 2.21 -36.17
N SER A 52 2.99 3.43 -36.37
CA SER A 52 1.63 3.83 -35.95
C SER A 52 0.55 3.04 -36.68
N GLU A 53 0.66 2.86 -37.99
CA GLU A 53 -0.29 2.06 -38.77
C GLU A 53 -0.28 0.59 -38.34
N MET A 54 0.91 0.01 -38.10
CA MET A 54 1.03 -1.37 -37.61
C MET A 54 0.37 -1.53 -36.24
N HIS A 55 0.59 -0.58 -35.32
CA HIS A 55 -0.05 -0.61 -34.01
C HIS A 55 -1.57 -0.42 -34.09
N GLN A 56 -2.06 0.44 -34.99
CA GLN A 56 -3.49 0.63 -35.20
C GLN A 56 -4.15 -0.66 -35.72
N ARG A 57 -3.53 -1.32 -36.70
CA ARG A 57 -3.99 -2.60 -37.27
C ARG A 57 -3.93 -3.73 -36.25
N LEU A 58 -2.84 -3.80 -35.49
CA LEU A 58 -2.70 -4.74 -34.39
C LEU A 58 -3.83 -4.58 -33.38
N ARG A 59 -4.13 -3.34 -32.98
CA ARG A 59 -5.18 -3.06 -32.00
C ARG A 59 -6.56 -3.41 -32.56
N ALA A 60 -6.79 -3.22 -33.85
CA ALA A 60 -8.05 -3.61 -34.49
C ALA A 60 -8.25 -5.14 -34.51
N VAL A 61 -7.19 -5.92 -34.76
CA VAL A 61 -7.28 -7.38 -34.90
C VAL A 61 -7.20 -8.11 -33.55
N PHE A 62 -6.27 -7.70 -32.69
CA PHE A 62 -6.00 -8.38 -31.42
C PHE A 62 -6.61 -7.68 -30.20
N GLY A 63 -7.09 -6.44 -30.33
CA GLY A 63 -7.55 -5.64 -29.22
C GLY A 63 -6.42 -5.32 -28.22
N ASP A 64 -6.80 -4.62 -27.15
CA ASP A 64 -5.97 -4.53 -25.95
C ASP A 64 -6.21 -5.79 -25.10
N THR A 65 -5.87 -6.96 -25.64
CA THR A 65 -6.00 -8.21 -24.87
C THR A 65 -4.94 -8.25 -23.79
N HIS A 66 -5.22 -7.60 -22.65
CA HIS A 66 -4.69 -8.09 -21.39
C HIS A 66 -5.27 -9.51 -21.20
N PRO A 67 -4.45 -10.50 -20.80
CA PRO A 67 -4.99 -11.80 -20.43
C PRO A 67 -6.13 -11.58 -19.44
N PRO A 68 -7.26 -12.31 -19.56
CA PRO A 68 -8.42 -12.09 -18.71
C PRO A 68 -7.95 -12.08 -17.27
N GLN A 69 -7.98 -10.91 -16.65
CA GLN A 69 -7.54 -10.77 -15.29
C GLN A 69 -8.55 -11.57 -14.48
N ASN A 70 -8.09 -12.61 -13.78
CA ASN A 70 -8.95 -13.47 -13.00
C ASN A 70 -9.58 -12.62 -11.90
N GLN A 71 -10.77 -12.10 -12.16
CA GLN A 71 -11.51 -11.30 -11.20
C GLN A 71 -12.00 -12.28 -10.14
N SER A 72 -11.38 -12.21 -8.96
CA SER A 72 -11.76 -13.08 -7.86
C SER A 72 -13.24 -12.83 -7.52
N SER A 73 -14.01 -13.89 -7.28
CA SER A 73 -15.43 -13.79 -6.85
C SER A 73 -15.65 -12.91 -5.61
N ILE A 74 -14.59 -12.68 -4.82
CA ILE A 74 -14.61 -11.81 -3.64
C ILE A 74 -14.46 -10.32 -3.96
N ALA A 75 -14.09 -9.94 -5.19
CA ALA A 75 -13.81 -8.56 -5.58
C ALA A 75 -15.02 -7.64 -5.38
N SER A 76 -16.23 -8.14 -5.63
CA SER A 76 -17.49 -7.39 -5.46
C SER A 76 -17.84 -7.08 -4.01
N TYR A 77 -17.15 -7.67 -3.04
CA TYR A 77 -17.36 -7.43 -1.60
C TYR A 77 -16.30 -6.49 -1.00
N ARG A 78 -15.47 -5.85 -1.84
CA ARG A 78 -14.33 -5.05 -1.39
C ARG A 78 -14.77 -3.91 -0.46
N GLU A 79 -15.82 -3.19 -0.84
CA GLU A 79 -16.33 -2.04 -0.09
C GLU A 79 -16.87 -2.46 1.28
N ASP A 80 -17.62 -3.57 1.32
CA ASP A 80 -18.14 -4.14 2.57
C ASP A 80 -17.01 -4.60 3.51
N ILE A 81 -16.02 -5.29 2.96
CA ILE A 81 -14.85 -5.77 3.71
C ILE A 81 -14.03 -4.60 4.24
N GLN A 82 -13.82 -3.56 3.43
CA GLN A 82 -13.10 -2.36 3.85
C GLN A 82 -13.81 -1.68 5.02
N ARG A 83 -15.12 -1.45 4.91
CA ARG A 83 -15.92 -0.85 6.00
C ARG A 83 -15.83 -1.66 7.30
N TRP A 84 -15.87 -2.99 7.22
CA TRP A 84 -15.72 -3.82 8.43
C TRP A 84 -14.30 -3.84 8.98
N LEU A 85 -13.27 -3.73 8.14
CA LEU A 85 -11.89 -3.57 8.60
C LEU A 85 -11.68 -2.25 9.32
N GLU A 86 -12.27 -1.15 8.84
CA GLU A 86 -12.26 0.17 9.49
C GLU A 86 -12.96 0.13 10.86
N GLN A 87 -13.99 -0.71 11.00
CA GLN A 87 -14.65 -1.00 12.28
C GLN A 87 -13.83 -1.95 13.20
N GLY A 88 -12.64 -2.37 12.78
CA GLY A 88 -11.76 -3.26 13.55
C GLY A 88 -12.15 -4.74 13.53
N LEU A 89 -13.03 -5.17 12.63
CA LEU A 89 -13.40 -6.59 12.55
C LEU A 89 -12.24 -7.45 12.05
N ARG A 90 -12.09 -8.62 12.66
CA ARG A 90 -11.10 -9.61 12.23
C ARG A 90 -11.55 -10.31 10.94
N PRO A 91 -10.62 -10.69 10.04
CA PRO A 91 -10.96 -11.37 8.77
C PRO A 91 -11.86 -12.60 8.92
N ARG A 92 -11.71 -13.38 9.99
CA ARG A 92 -12.57 -14.54 10.29
C ARG A 92 -14.03 -14.16 10.54
N ILE A 93 -14.27 -13.06 11.25
CA ILE A 93 -15.62 -12.54 11.50
C ILE A 93 -16.23 -12.00 10.21
N ILE A 94 -15.41 -11.33 9.40
CA ILE A 94 -15.81 -10.86 8.06
C ILE A 94 -16.24 -12.05 7.18
N PHE A 95 -15.47 -13.14 7.18
CA PHE A 95 -15.83 -14.36 6.46
C PHE A 95 -17.17 -14.94 6.95
N GLN A 96 -17.38 -15.06 8.27
CA GLN A 96 -18.65 -15.56 8.80
C GLN A 96 -19.85 -14.70 8.38
N LYS A 97 -19.69 -13.36 8.42
CA LYS A 97 -20.72 -12.42 7.95
C LYS A 97 -21.03 -12.58 6.47
N LEU A 98 -20.02 -12.80 5.64
CA LEU A 98 -20.22 -13.03 4.21
C LEU A 98 -20.83 -14.40 3.94
N ASN A 99 -20.40 -15.44 4.65
CA ASN A 99 -20.91 -16.80 4.50
C ASN A 99 -22.39 -16.95 4.91
N ALA A 100 -22.89 -16.06 5.75
CA ALA A 100 -24.32 -15.99 6.09
C ALA A 100 -25.17 -15.37 4.97
N ARG A 101 -24.57 -14.76 3.95
CA ARG A 101 -25.32 -14.14 2.84
C ARG A 101 -25.70 -15.18 1.79
N PRO A 102 -26.92 -15.13 1.26
CA PRO A 102 -27.31 -15.96 0.12
C PRO A 102 -26.39 -15.74 -1.08
N GLY A 103 -25.89 -16.82 -1.69
CA GLY A 103 -25.06 -16.75 -2.90
C GLY A 103 -23.58 -16.45 -2.69
N PHE A 104 -23.10 -16.41 -1.44
CA PHE A 104 -21.66 -16.31 -1.18
C PHE A 104 -20.96 -17.65 -1.39
N THR A 105 -19.90 -17.66 -2.21
CA THR A 105 -19.21 -18.89 -2.65
C THR A 105 -17.68 -18.85 -2.47
N ALA A 106 -17.13 -17.72 -2.02
CA ALA A 106 -15.67 -17.57 -1.87
C ALA A 106 -15.16 -18.25 -0.59
N SER A 107 -13.92 -18.74 -0.62
CA SER A 107 -13.30 -19.37 0.55
C SER A 107 -12.82 -18.35 1.58
N GLU A 108 -12.67 -18.78 2.83
CA GLU A 108 -12.09 -17.96 3.92
C GLU A 108 -10.72 -17.39 3.53
N SER A 109 -9.86 -18.19 2.89
CA SER A 109 -8.56 -17.76 2.39
C SER A 109 -8.67 -16.65 1.35
N ALA A 110 -9.72 -16.62 0.52
CA ALA A 110 -9.94 -15.53 -0.44
C ALA A 110 -10.30 -14.22 0.28
N VAL A 111 -11.15 -14.28 1.31
CA VAL A 111 -11.47 -13.14 2.17
C VAL A 111 -10.21 -12.63 2.87
N TYR A 112 -9.43 -13.53 3.46
CA TYR A 112 -8.19 -13.18 4.16
C TYR A 112 -7.20 -12.45 3.23
N ARG A 113 -6.96 -12.99 2.02
CA ARG A 113 -6.08 -12.34 1.04
C ARG A 113 -6.57 -10.95 0.65
N LEU A 114 -7.87 -10.77 0.44
CA LEU A 114 -8.43 -9.45 0.12
C LEU A 114 -8.27 -8.47 1.31
N CYS A 115 -8.50 -8.93 2.54
CA CYS A 115 -8.28 -8.12 3.74
C CYS A 115 -6.82 -7.64 3.82
N GLN A 116 -5.85 -8.52 3.58
CA GLN A 116 -4.44 -8.14 3.60
C GLN A 116 -4.08 -7.17 2.49
N LYS A 117 -4.64 -7.36 1.28
CA LYS A 117 -4.44 -6.42 0.17
C LYS A 117 -4.98 -5.02 0.49
N ILE A 118 -6.14 -4.93 1.15
CA ILE A 118 -6.72 -3.65 1.59
C ILE A 118 -5.80 -2.99 2.62
N LYS A 119 -5.36 -3.73 3.65
CA LYS A 119 -4.44 -3.20 4.68
C LYS A 119 -3.12 -2.73 4.10
N ALA A 120 -2.53 -3.50 3.19
CA ALA A 120 -1.26 -3.13 2.54
C ALA A 120 -1.38 -1.92 1.61
N SER A 121 -2.60 -1.56 1.19
CA SER A 121 -2.84 -0.34 0.40
C SER A 121 -3.01 0.90 1.26
N ALA A 122 -3.20 0.75 2.57
CA ALA A 122 -3.25 1.88 3.49
C ALA A 122 -1.84 2.45 3.69
N PRO A 123 -1.69 3.78 3.81
CA PRO A 123 -0.40 4.37 4.13
C PRO A 123 0.11 3.79 5.46
N PRO A 124 1.39 3.43 5.56
CA PRO A 124 1.94 2.91 6.79
C PRO A 124 1.80 3.96 7.88
N GLU A 125 1.35 3.52 9.06
CA GLU A 125 1.46 4.35 10.26
C GLU A 125 2.96 4.49 10.57
N VAL A 126 3.48 5.70 10.38
CA VAL A 126 4.90 5.98 10.55
C VAL A 126 5.17 6.15 12.03
N PHE A 127 5.80 5.15 12.63
CA PHE A 127 6.35 5.26 13.98
C PHE A 127 7.81 5.71 13.89
N VAL A 128 8.17 6.78 14.60
CA VAL A 128 9.56 7.17 14.79
C VAL A 128 10.09 6.43 16.00
N ARG A 129 11.09 5.58 15.80
CA ARG A 129 11.84 4.97 16.89
C ARG A 129 12.90 5.96 17.35
N LEU A 130 12.78 6.44 18.58
CA LEU A 130 13.78 7.29 19.21
C LEU A 130 14.82 6.39 19.90
N GLU A 131 16.06 6.39 19.40
CA GLU A 131 17.18 5.63 19.99
C GLU A 131 18.09 6.59 20.75
N THR A 132 18.11 6.49 22.07
CA THR A 132 18.91 7.35 22.97
C THR A 132 19.47 6.51 24.11
N LEU A 133 20.62 6.89 24.68
CA LEU A 133 21.13 6.22 25.88
C LEU A 133 20.23 6.53 27.08
N PRO A 134 20.20 5.65 28.11
CA PRO A 134 19.48 5.93 29.36
C PRO A 134 19.93 7.27 29.96
N GLY A 135 18.97 8.15 30.24
CA GLY A 135 19.23 9.45 30.86
C GLY A 135 19.56 10.60 29.89
N GLU A 136 19.74 10.34 28.58
CA GLU A 136 19.93 11.42 27.60
C GLU A 136 18.63 12.13 27.23
N VAL A 137 17.53 11.38 27.15
CA VAL A 137 16.19 11.90 26.87
C VAL A 137 15.21 11.27 27.83
N ALA A 138 14.29 12.09 28.35
CA ALA A 138 13.20 11.65 29.20
C ALA A 138 11.86 12.10 28.60
N GLN A 139 10.90 11.19 28.53
CA GLN A 139 9.53 11.53 28.17
C GLN A 139 8.87 12.21 29.37
N VAL A 140 8.28 13.39 29.14
CA VAL A 140 7.50 14.10 30.16
C VAL A 140 6.05 14.15 29.69
N ASP A 141 5.17 13.46 30.40
CA ASP A 141 3.73 13.54 30.20
C ASP A 141 3.17 14.70 31.02
N PHE A 142 2.37 15.56 30.39
CA PHE A 142 1.69 16.67 31.05
C PHE A 142 0.19 16.40 31.12
N GLY A 143 -0.39 16.51 32.31
CA GLY A 143 -1.82 16.25 32.48
C GLY A 143 -2.40 16.86 33.74
N GLU A 144 -3.71 17.06 33.73
CA GLU A 144 -4.49 17.40 34.91
C GLU A 144 -4.80 16.12 35.69
N VAL A 145 -4.53 16.13 37.00
CA VAL A 145 -4.82 14.98 37.87
C VAL A 145 -6.17 15.16 38.57
N ARG A 146 -6.28 16.23 39.36
CA ARG A 146 -7.48 16.67 40.06
C ARG A 146 -7.26 18.08 40.58
N ALA A 147 -8.33 18.81 40.89
CA ALA A 147 -8.19 20.05 41.63
C ALA A 147 -7.75 19.78 43.10
N LEU A 148 -6.68 20.43 43.54
CA LEU A 148 -6.16 20.36 44.91
C LEU A 148 -6.36 21.68 45.64
N ILE A 149 -6.38 21.64 46.97
CA ILE A 149 -6.45 22.85 47.79
C ILE A 149 -5.06 23.50 47.81
N ASP A 150 -4.99 24.75 47.41
CA ASP A 150 -3.78 25.56 47.50
C ASP A 150 -3.50 25.89 48.98
N PRO A 151 -2.35 25.48 49.55
CA PRO A 151 -2.05 25.71 50.96
C PRO A 151 -1.94 27.20 51.32
N ALA A 152 -1.56 28.07 50.38
CA ALA A 152 -1.40 29.50 50.62
C ALA A 152 -2.74 30.25 50.62
N THR A 153 -3.64 29.91 49.68
CA THR A 153 -4.93 30.60 49.54
C THR A 153 -6.11 29.84 50.13
N GLN A 154 -5.93 28.58 50.54
CA GLN A 154 -6.98 27.67 51.01
C GLN A 154 -8.13 27.49 50.01
N THR A 155 -7.86 27.71 48.72
CA THR A 155 -8.86 27.58 47.64
C THR A 155 -8.59 26.36 46.76
N LEU A 156 -9.66 25.76 46.24
CA LEU A 156 -9.55 24.64 45.32
C LEU A 156 -9.08 25.14 43.94
N ARG A 157 -7.96 24.61 43.45
CA ARG A 157 -7.36 24.99 42.17
C ARG A 157 -7.06 23.78 41.32
N ARG A 158 -7.19 23.93 40.00
CA ARG A 158 -6.80 22.89 39.04
C ARG A 158 -5.31 22.59 39.17
N THR A 159 -4.96 21.32 39.30
CA THR A 159 -3.57 20.89 39.45
C THR A 159 -3.11 20.15 38.21
N TRP A 160 -2.03 20.68 37.63
CA TRP A 160 -1.33 20.08 36.52
C TRP A 160 -0.07 19.40 37.02
N VAL A 161 0.26 18.24 36.46
CA VAL A 161 1.43 17.46 36.83
C VAL A 161 2.22 17.14 35.58
N PHE A 162 3.54 17.25 35.71
CA PHE A 162 4.51 16.68 34.79
C PHE A 162 4.95 15.33 35.36
N THR A 163 4.73 14.26 34.61
CA THR A 163 5.16 12.92 34.98
C THR A 163 6.26 12.48 34.04
N THR A 164 7.38 12.06 34.59
CA THR A 164 8.41 11.38 33.83
C THR A 164 8.32 9.90 34.17
N PRO A 165 7.67 9.06 33.35
CA PRO A 165 7.69 7.62 33.60
C PRO A 165 9.14 7.15 33.53
N ALA A 166 9.69 6.75 34.67
CA ALA A 166 11.00 6.14 34.72
C ALA A 166 10.94 4.82 33.95
N LEU A 167 11.55 4.79 32.75
CA LEU A 167 11.89 3.56 32.06
C LEU A 167 12.97 2.85 32.90
N ALA A 168 12.52 2.09 33.90
CA ALA A 168 13.25 1.17 34.76
C ALA A 168 14.77 1.45 34.90
N LEU A 169 15.12 2.39 35.78
CA LEU A 169 16.35 2.29 36.56
C LEU A 169 15.97 2.15 38.02
N PRO A 170 16.65 1.27 38.79
CA PRO A 170 16.34 1.09 40.19
C PRO A 170 16.75 2.36 40.92
N GLN A 171 15.79 2.93 41.66
CA GLN A 171 15.89 4.09 42.56
C GLN A 171 15.64 5.45 41.90
N VAL A 172 14.46 6.02 42.15
CA VAL A 172 14.21 7.46 41.97
C VAL A 172 13.32 7.99 43.11
N PRO A 173 13.67 9.13 43.74
CA PRO A 173 12.78 9.86 44.63
C PRO A 173 11.72 10.64 43.83
N VAL A 174 10.49 10.67 44.32
CA VAL A 174 9.39 11.47 43.76
C VAL A 174 9.55 12.92 44.22
N TRP A 175 9.66 13.85 43.28
CA TRP A 175 9.64 15.29 43.57
C TRP A 175 8.26 15.87 43.25
N CYS A 176 7.57 16.36 44.28
CA CYS A 176 6.36 17.18 44.12
C CYS A 176 6.73 18.65 44.30
N TRP A 177 6.46 19.48 43.30
CA TRP A 177 6.65 20.93 43.37
C TRP A 177 5.30 21.63 43.55
N HIS A 178 5.22 22.60 44.46
CA HIS A 178 4.08 23.49 44.64
C HIS A 178 4.48 24.87 44.12
N GLY A 179 3.97 25.26 42.95
CA GLY A 179 4.25 26.54 42.34
C GLY A 179 3.27 27.63 42.73
N ALA A 180 3.77 28.64 43.44
CA ALA A 180 3.23 29.99 43.32
C ALA A 180 4.10 30.75 42.30
N ASP A 181 3.41 31.39 41.35
CA ASP A 181 3.87 32.38 40.37
C ASP A 181 4.91 31.96 39.31
N ILE A 182 4.43 31.79 38.08
CA ILE A 182 5.24 31.65 36.87
C ILE A 182 5.14 32.95 36.08
N ASN A 183 6.21 33.75 36.07
CA ASN A 183 6.42 34.79 35.06
C ASN A 183 7.27 34.16 33.94
N LEU A 184 6.60 33.67 32.89
CA LEU A 184 7.26 33.08 31.72
C LEU A 184 7.89 34.18 30.87
N SER A 185 9.20 34.35 30.96
CA SER A 185 9.94 35.00 29.88
C SER A 185 10.06 34.04 28.70
N SER A 186 9.54 34.48 27.57
CA SER A 186 9.56 33.78 26.30
C SER A 186 10.97 33.78 25.70
N SER A 187 11.75 32.74 25.97
CA SER A 187 12.91 32.42 25.13
C SER A 187 13.32 30.96 25.30
N CYS A 188 12.78 30.09 24.44
CA CYS A 188 13.50 28.97 23.81
C CYS A 188 12.50 28.14 22.99
N LEU A 189 12.06 28.71 21.88
CA LEU A 189 11.61 27.96 20.71
C LEU A 189 12.72 28.09 19.68
N THR A 190 13.72 27.20 19.70
CA THR A 190 14.46 26.87 18.48
C THR A 190 15.23 25.54 18.63
N LYS A 191 14.98 24.69 17.63
CA LYS A 191 15.80 23.58 17.09
C LYS A 191 15.42 22.16 17.53
N LEU A 192 14.84 21.51 16.51
CA LEU A 192 14.63 20.10 16.20
C LEU A 192 13.39 19.46 16.79
#